data_AF-A0A537IYC2-F1
#
_entry.id   AF-A0A537IYC2-F1
#
_cell.length_a   1.000
_cell.length_b   1.000
_cell.length_c   1.000
_cell.angle_alpha   90.00
_cell.angle_beta   90.00
_cell.angle_gamma   90.00
#
_symmetry.space_group_name_H-M   'P 1'
#
loop_
_entity.id
_entity.type
_entity.pdbx_description
1 polymer ?
#
loop_
_entity_poly.entity_id
_entity_poly.type
_entity_poly.pdbx_seq_one_letter_code
_entity_poly.pdbx_strand_id
1 'polypeptide(L)'
;MGSESDREIAKKAETILDKLGVPYETKVLSSHRNHKELDKYVETSKADVFITIAGLSAALPGFVASLSTKPVIGVPVSGKLNLDSILAIVQLPSGVPVGTVGLDNGTNAGLLAAEILALSDVGVSKKLTQYRSGQL
;
A
#
# COMPACT_ATOMS: atom_id res chain seq x y z
N MET A 1 0.29 6.28 -4.72
CA MET A 1 1.76 6.32 -4.89
C MET A 1 2.27 7.75 -4.81
N GLY A 2 3.53 7.97 -4.44
CA GLY A 2 4.10 9.32 -4.22
C GLY A 2 4.59 10.04 -5.49
N SER A 3 4.89 9.26 -6.53
CA SER A 3 5.38 9.72 -7.82
C SER A 3 4.90 8.82 -8.95
N GLU A 4 4.77 9.34 -10.17
CA GLU A 4 4.46 8.53 -11.36
C GLU A 4 5.58 7.53 -11.66
N SER A 5 6.82 7.80 -11.23
CA SER A 5 7.94 6.85 -11.31
C SER A 5 7.69 5.54 -10.57
N ASP A 6 6.77 5.54 -9.60
CA ASP A 6 6.44 4.36 -8.78
C ASP A 6 5.39 3.46 -9.45
N ARG A 7 4.88 3.85 -10.64
CA ARG A 7 3.78 3.19 -11.36
C ARG A 7 4.00 1.69 -11.57
N GLU A 8 5.21 1.28 -11.94
CA GLU A 8 5.49 -0.13 -12.22
C GLU A 8 5.36 -1.01 -10.97
N ILE A 9 5.58 -0.44 -9.77
CA ILE A 9 5.38 -1.15 -8.50
C ILE A 9 3.89 -1.17 -8.14
N ALA A 10 3.18 -0.07 -8.39
CA ALA A 10 1.72 -0.02 -8.22
C ALA A 10 1.01 -1.06 -9.08
N LYS A 11 1.40 -1.19 -10.36
CA LYS A 11 0.85 -2.20 -11.28
C LYS A 11 0.97 -3.63 -10.75
N LYS A 12 2.01 -3.95 -9.98
CA LYS A 12 2.16 -5.28 -9.36
C LYS A 12 1.08 -5.52 -8.30
N ALA A 13 0.73 -4.51 -7.51
CA ALA A 13 -0.36 -4.59 -6.55
C ALA A 13 -1.71 -4.69 -7.27
N GLU A 14 -1.93 -3.81 -8.26
CA GLU A 14 -3.13 -3.79 -9.11
C GLU A 14 -3.40 -5.16 -9.74
N THR A 15 -2.36 -5.78 -10.34
CA THR A 15 -2.45 -7.13 -10.94
C THR A 15 -2.95 -8.18 -9.95
N ILE A 16 -2.55 -8.10 -8.68
CA ILE A 16 -3.02 -9.04 -7.65
C ILE A 16 -4.47 -8.74 -7.28
N LEU A 17 -4.81 -7.46 -7.09
CA LEU A 17 -6.17 -7.06 -6.74
C LEU A 17 -7.16 -7.42 -7.87
N ASP A 18 -6.77 -7.24 -9.14
CA ASP A 18 -7.53 -7.67 -10.31
C ASP A 18 -7.79 -9.17 -10.32
N LYS A 19 -6.74 -9.99 -10.11
CA LYS A 19 -6.87 -11.46 -10.04
C LYS A 19 -7.84 -11.89 -8.94
N LEU A 20 -7.76 -11.24 -7.79
CA LEU A 20 -8.63 -11.51 -6.65
C LEU A 20 -10.00 -10.82 -6.77
N GLY A 21 -10.22 -10.03 -7.83
CA GLY A 21 -11.42 -9.23 -8.05
C GLY A 21 -11.75 -8.31 -6.88
N VAL A 22 -10.73 -7.71 -6.27
CA VAL A 22 -10.85 -6.69 -5.23
C VAL A 22 -10.88 -5.32 -5.93
N PRO A 23 -11.93 -4.51 -5.76
CA PRO A 23 -11.99 -3.18 -6.34
C PRO A 23 -10.96 -2.26 -5.69
N TYR A 24 -10.33 -1.40 -6.47
CA TYR A 24 -9.34 -0.44 -5.98
C TYR A 24 -9.40 0.87 -6.76
N GLU A 25 -8.76 1.90 -6.20
CA GLU A 25 -8.48 3.16 -6.87
C GLU A 25 -6.99 3.50 -6.73
N THR A 26 -6.39 4.02 -7.79
CA THR A 26 -4.99 4.44 -7.81
C THR A 26 -4.89 5.96 -8.00
N LYS A 27 -4.16 6.62 -7.10
CA LYS A 27 -3.82 8.06 -7.17
C LYS A 27 -2.31 8.29 -7.08
N VAL A 28 -1.86 9.38 -7.70
CA VAL A 28 -0.49 9.90 -7.56
C VAL A 28 -0.57 11.15 -6.68
N LEU A 29 -0.24 10.99 -5.40
CA LEU A 29 -0.35 12.03 -4.38
C LEU A 29 0.91 12.01 -3.52
N SER A 30 1.60 13.15 -3.46
CA SER A 30 2.88 13.28 -2.76
C SER A 30 2.69 13.95 -1.40
N SER A 31 3.18 13.32 -0.33
CA SER A 31 3.22 13.91 1.02
C SER A 31 4.08 15.17 1.10
N HIS A 32 5.03 15.36 0.17
CA HIS A 32 5.92 16.53 0.16
C HIS A 32 5.42 17.66 -0.75
N ARG A 33 4.75 17.33 -1.85
CA ARG A 33 4.39 18.31 -2.89
C ARG A 33 2.91 18.69 -2.91
N ASN A 34 2.03 17.76 -2.54
CA ASN A 34 0.58 17.89 -2.68
C ASN A 34 -0.15 17.47 -1.38
N HIS A 35 0.43 17.77 -0.22
CA HIS A 35 -0.04 17.21 1.06
C HIS A 35 -1.51 17.55 1.38
N LYS A 36 -1.99 18.77 1.11
CA LYS A 36 -3.40 19.15 1.37
C LYS A 36 -4.41 18.33 0.56
N GLU A 37 -4.05 17.96 -0.66
CA GLU A 37 -4.90 17.13 -1.51
C GLU A 37 -4.89 15.68 -1.00
N LEU A 38 -3.72 15.20 -0.58
CA LEU A 38 -3.58 13.90 0.08
C LEU A 38 -4.39 13.82 1.38
N ASP A 39 -4.34 14.86 2.23
CA ASP A 39 -5.11 14.98 3.46
C ASP A 39 -6.60 14.75 3.18
N LYS A 40 -7.16 15.56 2.27
CA LYS A 40 -8.55 15.48 1.87
C LYS A 40 -8.91 14.12 1.27
N TYR A 41 -8.02 13.55 0.46
CA TYR A 41 -8.23 12.23 -0.14
C TYR A 41 -8.36 11.15 0.94
N VAL A 42 -7.46 11.13 1.92
CA VAL A 42 -7.47 10.13 3.00
C VAL A 42 -8.71 10.28 3.88
N GLU A 43 -9.04 11.50 4.31
CA GLU A 43 -10.20 11.77 5.17
C GLU A 43 -11.55 11.39 4.53
N THR A 44 -11.67 11.53 3.21
CA THR A 44 -12.91 11.26 2.47
C THR A 44 -12.94 9.86 1.84
N SER A 45 -11.85 9.11 1.92
CA SER A 45 -11.75 7.78 1.31
C SER A 45 -12.66 6.78 2.02
N LYS A 46 -13.31 5.94 1.22
CA LYS A 46 -14.12 4.80 1.70
C LYS A 46 -13.34 3.48 1.66
N ALA A 47 -12.03 3.53 1.36
CA ALA A 47 -11.21 2.34 1.30
C ALA A 47 -11.07 1.69 2.68
N ASP A 48 -11.09 0.36 2.72
CA ASP A 48 -10.86 -0.40 3.95
C ASP A 48 -9.38 -0.63 4.23
N VAL A 49 -8.53 -0.57 3.20
CA VAL A 49 -7.07 -0.71 3.30
C VAL A 49 -6.41 0.28 2.36
N PHE A 50 -5.33 0.92 2.81
CA PHE A 50 -4.48 1.76 1.96
C PHE A 50 -3.20 1.02 1.58
N ILE A 51 -2.86 1.03 0.29
CA ILE A 51 -1.52 0.67 -0.19
C ILE A 51 -0.80 1.95 -0.58
N THR A 52 0.34 2.19 0.06
CA THR A 52 1.19 3.36 -0.16
C THR A 52 2.54 2.92 -0.70
N ILE A 53 3.06 3.64 -1.68
CA ILE A 53 4.25 3.28 -2.44
C ILE A 53 5.09 4.54 -2.59
N ALA A 54 6.30 4.52 -2.04
CA ALA A 54 7.21 5.67 -2.04
C ALA A 54 8.68 5.26 -1.87
N GLY A 55 9.58 6.02 -2.49
CA GLY A 55 11.04 5.89 -2.37
C GLY A 55 11.68 7.08 -1.66
N LEU A 56 13.02 7.06 -1.58
CA LEU A 56 13.85 8.10 -0.94
C LEU A 56 13.48 8.26 0.55
N SER A 57 13.30 9.50 1.03
CA SER A 57 12.69 9.79 2.33
C SER A 57 11.19 9.49 2.25
N ALA A 58 10.85 8.20 2.26
CA ALA A 58 9.52 7.67 1.93
C ALA A 58 8.48 7.95 3.02
N ALA A 59 8.08 9.22 3.19
CA ALA A 59 7.17 9.66 4.24
C ALA A 59 5.68 9.35 3.97
N LEU A 60 5.31 9.04 2.72
CA LEU A 60 3.91 8.83 2.32
C LEU A 60 3.17 7.80 3.20
N PRO A 61 3.72 6.61 3.51
CA PRO A 61 3.02 5.61 4.33
C PRO A 61 2.73 6.10 5.73
N GLY A 62 3.71 6.70 6.41
CA GLY A 62 3.53 7.25 7.76
C GLY A 62 2.55 8.43 7.78
N PHE A 63 2.59 9.27 6.75
CA PHE A 63 1.65 10.39 6.61
C PHE A 63 0.21 9.90 6.48
N VAL A 64 -0.06 8.93 5.60
CA VAL A 64 -1.40 8.34 5.44
C VAL A 64 -1.84 7.63 6.73
N ALA A 65 -0.93 6.89 7.39
CA ALA A 65 -1.21 6.22 8.66
C ALA A 65 -1.52 7.20 9.81
N SER A 66 -0.95 8.40 9.80
CA SER A 66 -1.27 9.42 10.83
C SER A 66 -2.66 10.03 10.69
N LEU A 67 -3.31 9.90 9.53
CA LEU A 67 -4.60 10.51 9.22
C LEU A 67 -5.76 9.51 9.24
N SER A 68 -5.47 8.22 9.31
CA SER A 68 -6.47 7.16 9.13
C SER A 68 -6.40 6.13 10.24
N THR A 69 -7.56 5.63 10.64
CA THR A 69 -7.66 4.45 11.51
C THR A 69 -7.71 3.14 10.72
N LYS A 70 -7.68 3.21 9.39
CA LYS A 70 -7.67 2.03 8.51
C LYS A 70 -6.24 1.49 8.37
N PRO A 71 -6.06 0.18 8.15
CA PRO A 71 -4.75 -0.41 7.87
C PRO A 71 -4.04 0.29 6.69
N VAL A 72 -2.78 0.63 6.90
CA VAL A 72 -1.89 1.20 5.87
C VAL A 72 -0.74 0.23 5.61
N ILE A 73 -0.58 -0.15 4.36
CA ILE A 73 0.51 -0.99 3.86
C ILE A 73 1.51 -0.09 3.15
N GLY A 74 2.78 -0.21 3.52
CA GLY A 74 3.89 0.55 2.93
C GLY A 74 4.77 -0.32 2.03
N VAL A 75 4.96 0.11 0.79
CA VAL A 75 5.89 -0.49 -0.17
C VAL A 75 7.09 0.44 -0.34
N PRO A 76 8.26 0.08 0.22
CA PRO A 76 9.49 0.82 -0.03
C PRO A 76 9.89 0.67 -1.49
N VAL A 77 10.22 1.79 -2.14
CA VAL A 77 10.74 1.81 -3.51
C VAL A 77 12.25 1.98 -3.49
N SER A 78 12.96 1.20 -4.31
CA SER A 78 14.42 1.27 -4.40
C SER A 78 14.91 2.65 -4.88
N GLY A 79 15.94 3.15 -4.19
CA GLY A 79 16.57 4.44 -4.44
C GLY A 79 18.07 4.31 -4.70
N LYS A 80 18.75 5.45 -4.74
CA LYS A 80 20.22 5.51 -4.87
C LYS A 80 20.93 5.06 -3.60
N LEU A 81 20.33 5.31 -2.44
CA LEU A 81 20.88 4.93 -1.15
C LEU A 81 20.30 3.57 -0.74
N ASN A 82 21.14 2.74 -0.16
CA ASN A 82 20.70 1.43 0.33
C ASN A 82 19.79 1.62 1.57
N LEU A 83 18.68 0.88 1.60
CA LEU A 83 17.70 0.83 2.71
C LEU A 83 16.96 2.13 3.06
N ASP A 84 17.15 3.23 2.32
CA ASP A 84 16.59 4.54 2.68
C ASP A 84 15.06 4.51 2.84
N SER A 85 14.35 3.99 1.83
CA SER A 85 12.90 3.87 1.86
C SER A 85 12.41 2.81 2.84
N ILE A 86 13.16 1.71 3.01
CA ILE A 86 12.81 0.65 3.97
C ILE A 86 12.79 1.23 5.38
N LEU A 87 13.89 1.87 5.79
CA LEU A 87 14.03 2.43 7.13
C LEU A 87 13.04 3.60 7.34
N ALA A 88 12.80 4.42 6.33
CA ALA A 88 11.83 5.51 6.41
C ALA A 88 10.39 5.03 6.65
N ILE A 89 10.03 3.83 6.17
CA ILE A 89 8.67 3.29 6.29
C ILE A 89 8.52 2.41 7.54
N VAL A 90 9.51 1.58 7.86
CA VAL A 90 9.38 0.60 8.96
C VAL A 90 9.61 1.21 10.35
N GLN A 91 10.42 2.26 10.45
CA GLN A 91 10.80 2.87 11.73
C GLN A 91 9.87 4.02 12.14
N LEU A 92 8.56 3.80 12.10
CA LEU A 92 7.59 4.79 12.59
C LEU A 92 7.51 4.81 14.12
N PRO A 93 7.22 5.97 14.74
CA PRO A 93 7.06 6.07 16.19
C PRO A 93 5.84 5.30 16.70
N SER A 94 5.83 4.99 17.99
CA SER A 94 4.70 4.33 18.64
C SER A 94 3.39 5.11 18.44
N GLY A 95 2.32 4.39 18.12
CA GLY A 95 0.98 4.94 17.89
C GLY A 95 0.59 5.12 16.42
N VAL A 96 1.55 5.07 15.47
CA VAL A 96 1.27 5.21 14.02
C VAL A 96 1.89 4.02 13.26
N PRO A 97 1.23 2.85 13.24
CA PRO A 97 1.79 1.65 12.62
C PRO A 97 1.61 1.64 11.10
N VAL A 98 2.54 0.99 10.39
CA VAL A 98 2.43 0.65 8.96
C VAL A 98 2.83 -0.81 8.75
N GLY A 99 2.03 -1.53 7.96
CA GLY A 99 2.36 -2.88 7.48
C GLY A 99 3.37 -2.80 6.34
N THR A 100 4.67 -2.85 6.65
CA THR A 100 5.73 -2.73 5.63
C THR A 100 5.99 -4.06 4.95
N VAL A 101 5.93 -4.09 3.62
CA VAL A 101 6.34 -5.25 2.80
C VAL A 101 7.77 -5.10 2.28
N GLY A 102 8.28 -6.10 1.56
CA GLY A 102 9.61 -6.05 0.97
C GLY A 102 9.82 -4.92 -0.06
N LEU A 103 11.08 -4.59 -0.33
CA LEU A 103 11.50 -3.60 -1.32
C LEU A 103 10.91 -3.91 -2.71
N ASP A 104 10.32 -2.90 -3.34
CA ASP A 104 9.67 -2.94 -4.66
C ASP A 104 8.56 -3.99 -4.81
N ASN A 105 8.06 -4.51 -3.68
CA ASN A 105 7.17 -5.66 -3.65
C ASN A 105 5.69 -5.26 -3.59
N GLY A 106 5.22 -4.61 -4.67
CA GLY A 106 3.80 -4.29 -4.84
C GLY A 106 2.90 -5.53 -4.86
N THR A 107 3.41 -6.68 -5.36
CA THR A 107 2.70 -7.96 -5.34
C THR A 107 2.28 -8.35 -3.92
N ASN A 108 3.22 -8.34 -2.97
CA ASN A 108 2.90 -8.69 -1.59
C ASN A 108 2.03 -7.64 -0.91
N ALA A 109 2.09 -6.37 -1.32
CA ALA A 109 1.15 -5.37 -0.81
C ALA A 109 -0.29 -5.66 -1.24
N GLY A 110 -0.50 -6.05 -2.51
CA GLY A 110 -1.81 -6.50 -2.99
C GLY A 110 -2.30 -7.75 -2.25
N LEU A 111 -1.42 -8.72 -2.02
CA LEU A 111 -1.76 -9.94 -1.28
C LEU A 111 -2.10 -9.65 0.19
N LEU A 112 -1.29 -8.82 0.86
CA LEU A 112 -1.54 -8.43 2.25
C LEU A 112 -2.84 -7.64 2.40
N ALA A 113 -3.16 -6.76 1.44
CA ALA A 113 -4.44 -6.06 1.42
C ALA A 113 -5.61 -7.06 1.28
N ALA A 114 -5.49 -8.04 0.39
CA ALA A 114 -6.49 -9.08 0.24
C ALA A 114 -6.62 -9.99 1.47
N GLU A 115 -5.52 -10.30 2.17
CA GLU A 115 -5.52 -11.05 3.43
C GLU A 115 -6.30 -10.30 4.52
N ILE A 116 -6.11 -8.99 4.63
CA ILE A 116 -6.85 -8.15 5.57
C ILE A 116 -8.35 -8.16 5.24
N LEU A 117 -8.71 -7.97 3.96
CA LEU A 117 -10.11 -7.97 3.52
C LEU A 117 -10.78 -9.34 3.68
N ALA A 118 -10.04 -10.43 3.48
CA ALA A 118 -10.52 -11.81 3.59
C ALA A 118 -11.00 -12.17 5.01
N LEU A 119 -10.64 -11.38 6.04
CA LEU A 119 -11.15 -11.56 7.40
C LEU A 119 -12.67 -11.31 7.49
N SER A 120 -13.22 -10.47 6.61
CA SER A 120 -14.65 -10.14 6.57
C SER A 120 -15.33 -10.49 5.24
N ASP A 121 -14.57 -10.74 4.16
CA ASP A 121 -15.10 -11.10 2.85
C ASP A 121 -14.76 -12.56 2.48
N VAL A 122 -15.77 -13.42 2.56
CA VAL A 122 -15.65 -14.85 2.21
C VAL A 122 -15.32 -15.07 0.73
N GLY A 123 -15.73 -14.16 -0.16
CA GLY A 123 -15.41 -14.23 -1.59
C GLY A 123 -13.93 -13.99 -1.85
N VAL A 124 -13.35 -12.96 -1.22
CA VAL A 124 -11.91 -12.69 -1.29
C VAL A 124 -11.11 -13.83 -0.64
N SER A 125 -11.57 -14.32 0.53
CA SER A 125 -10.94 -15.45 1.22
C SER A 125 -10.80 -16.70 0.31
N LYS A 126 -11.89 -17.09 -0.38
CA LYS A 126 -11.88 -18.22 -1.32
C LYS A 126 -10.90 -18.02 -2.47
N LYS A 127 -10.91 -16.84 -3.11
CA LYS A 127 -10.00 -16.54 -4.22
C LYS A 127 -8.54 -16.52 -3.78
N LEU A 128 -8.27 -16.03 -2.57
CA LEU A 128 -6.92 -16.04 -2.00
C LEU A 128 -6.42 -17.47 -1.74
N THR A 129 -7.29 -18.37 -1.25
CA THR A 129 -6.96 -19.81 -1.14
C THR A 129 -6.62 -20.41 -2.50
N GLN A 130 -7.43 -20.12 -3.54
CA GLN A 130 -7.19 -20.59 -4.90
C GLN A 130 -5.89 -20.04 -5.49
N TYR A 131 -5.59 -18.76 -5.25
CA TYR A 131 -4.32 -18.16 -5.65
C TYR A 131 -3.12 -18.89 -5.03
N ARG A 132 -3.17 -19.16 -3.72
CA ARG A 132 -2.09 -19.87 -3.01
C ARG A 132 -1.92 -21.32 -3.43
N SER A 133 -3.00 -21.98 -3.88
CA SER A 133 -2.94 -23.35 -4.43
C SER A 133 -2.57 -23.40 -5.91
N GLY A 134 -2.36 -22.25 -6.58
CA GLY A 134 -2.04 -22.17 -8.01
C GLY A 134 -3.24 -22.46 -8.92
N GLN A 135 -4.46 -22.35 -8.41
CA GLN A 135 -5.72 -22.61 -9.13
C GLN A 135 -6.34 -21.33 -9.72
N LEU A 136 -5.66 -20.18 -9.60
CA LEU A 136 -6.11 -18.86 -10.04
C LEU A 136 -5.08 -18.20 -10.97
#